data_AF-A0A2E7X072-F1
#
_entry.id   AF-A0A2E7X072-F1
#
_cell.length_a   1.000
_cell.length_b   1.000
_cell.length_c   1.000
_cell.angle_alpha   90.00
_cell.angle_beta   90.00
_cell.angle_gamma   90.00
#
_symmetry.space_group_name_H-M   'P 1'
#
loop_
_entity.id
_entity.type
_entity.pdbx_description
1 polymer ?
#
loop_
_entity_poly.entity_id
_entity_poly.type
_entity_poly.pdbx_seq_one_letter_code
_entity_poly.pdbx_strand_id
1 'polypeptide(L)'
;MGIISSVTEPFCNDCTRARLSSDGRLFTCLFSNKGLDLLSPIRDGATDDHITDLIREHWNARKDRYSEERALHSTKEKEKVEMSYIGG
;
A
#
# COMPACT_ATOMS: atom_id res chain seq x y z
N MET A 1 8.37 -28.25 4.54
CA MET A 1 7.22 -27.67 3.80
C MET A 1 6.89 -26.33 4.44
N GLY A 2 6.99 -25.22 3.71
CA GLY A 2 6.50 -23.92 4.16
C GLY A 2 5.22 -23.57 3.42
N ILE A 3 4.18 -23.16 4.14
CA ILE A 3 2.89 -22.76 3.58
C ILE A 3 2.65 -21.30 3.97
N ILE A 4 2.18 -20.49 3.01
CA ILE A 4 1.80 -19.09 3.25
C ILE A 4 0.28 -19.01 3.18
N SER A 5 -0.36 -18.85 4.34
CA SER A 5 -1.82 -18.90 4.51
C SER A 5 -2.52 -17.56 4.23
N SER A 6 -2.23 -16.90 3.09
CA SER A 6 -2.74 -15.54 2.78
C SER A 6 -4.27 -15.38 2.68
N VAL A 7 -5.00 -16.48 2.67
CA VAL A 7 -6.47 -16.52 2.58
C VAL A 7 -7.11 -17.03 3.86
N THR A 8 -6.65 -18.16 4.37
CA THR A 8 -7.21 -18.82 5.56
C THR A 8 -6.75 -18.18 6.87
N GLU A 9 -5.56 -17.56 6.88
CA GLU A 9 -4.99 -16.88 8.04
C GLU A 9 -4.30 -15.57 7.59
N PRO A 10 -5.08 -14.50 7.32
CA PRO A 10 -4.54 -13.21 6.91
C PRO A 10 -3.62 -12.59 7.97
N PHE A 11 -2.58 -11.91 7.50
CA PHE A 11 -1.52 -11.30 8.32
C PHE A 11 -1.40 -9.78 8.07
N CYS A 12 -2.52 -9.08 7.87
CA CYS A 12 -2.46 -7.64 7.59
C CYS A 12 -2.03 -6.83 8.83
N ASN A 13 -2.40 -7.27 10.03
CA ASN A 13 -2.00 -6.65 11.30
C ASN A 13 -0.48 -6.55 11.48
N ASP A 14 0.27 -7.55 11.03
CA ASP A 14 1.75 -7.56 11.09
C ASP A 14 2.40 -6.99 9.82
N CYS A 15 1.62 -6.51 8.86
CA CYS A 15 2.15 -6.03 7.60
C CYS A 15 2.83 -4.67 7.76
N THR A 16 4.14 -4.64 7.52
CA THR A 16 5.01 -3.45 7.58
C THR A 16 5.51 -3.00 6.19
N ARG A 17 4.87 -3.46 5.12
CA ARG A 17 5.33 -3.18 3.74
C ARG A 17 4.74 -1.88 3.19
N ALA A 18 5.61 -1.06 2.63
CA ALA A 18 5.27 -0.03 1.64
C ALA A 18 5.78 -0.45 0.26
N ARG A 19 5.14 0.03 -0.82
CA ARG A 19 5.54 -0.20 -2.20
C ARG A 19 5.60 1.12 -2.95
N LEU A 20 6.50 1.23 -3.92
CA LEU A 20 6.60 2.36 -4.83
C LEU A 20 6.30 1.86 -6.25
N SER A 21 5.30 2.44 -6.90
CA SER A 21 4.97 2.12 -8.29
C SER A 21 5.99 2.70 -9.27
N SER A 22 5.96 2.21 -10.50
CA SER A 22 6.87 2.64 -11.57
C SER A 22 6.69 4.12 -11.98
N ASP A 23 5.53 4.71 -11.72
CA ASP A 23 5.24 6.13 -11.91
C ASP A 23 5.46 6.97 -10.64
N GLY A 24 6.08 6.39 -9.60
CA GLY A 24 6.53 7.11 -8.41
C GLY A 24 5.44 7.43 -7.39
N ARG A 25 4.42 6.56 -7.28
CA ARG A 25 3.40 6.64 -6.22
C ARG A 25 3.65 5.64 -5.10
N LEU A 26 3.54 6.08 -3.87
CA LEU A 26 3.67 5.25 -2.67
C LEU A 26 2.33 4.56 -2.36
N PHE A 27 2.37 3.24 -2.19
CA PHE A 27 1.24 2.41 -1.79
C PHE A 27 1.54 1.70 -0.46
N THR A 28 0.56 1.71 0.44
CA THR A 28 0.61 1.07 1.77
C THR A 28 0.00 -0.33 1.81
N CYS A 29 -0.52 -0.80 0.68
CA CYS A 29 -1.12 -2.12 0.52
C CYS A 29 -1.05 -2.57 -0.92
N LEU A 30 -0.93 -3.89 -1.11
CA LEU A 30 -0.91 -4.53 -2.42
C LEU A 30 -2.24 -4.34 -3.19
N PHE A 31 -3.33 -4.08 -2.48
CA PHE A 31 -4.67 -3.97 -3.05
C PHE A 31 -5.26 -2.57 -2.88
N SER A 32 -4.44 -1.56 -2.56
CA SER A 32 -4.92 -0.17 -2.52
C SER A 32 -5.14 0.37 -3.93
N ASN A 33 -6.21 1.11 -4.17
CA ASN A 33 -6.48 1.80 -5.44
C ASN A 33 -5.93 3.23 -5.49
N LYS A 34 -5.42 3.76 -4.37
CA LYS A 34 -4.89 5.11 -4.28
C LYS A 34 -3.48 5.06 -3.71
N GLY A 35 -2.55 5.66 -4.43
CA GLY A 35 -1.18 5.87 -3.98
C GLY A 35 -0.92 7.36 -3.79
N LEU A 36 -0.02 7.70 -2.87
CA LEU A 36 0.49 9.05 -2.68
C LEU A 36 1.50 9.37 -3.78
N ASP A 37 1.29 10.44 -4.54
CA ASP A 37 2.25 10.92 -5.52
C ASP A 37 3.49 11.51 -4.84
N LEU A 38 4.64 10.86 -4.98
CA LEU A 38 5.93 11.36 -4.53
C LEU A 38 6.77 11.92 -5.68
N LEU A 39 6.45 11.57 -6.94
CA LEU A 39 7.25 11.96 -8.09
C LEU A 39 7.14 13.46 -8.36
N SER A 40 5.92 14.01 -8.29
CA SER A 40 5.69 15.45 -8.50
C SER A 40 6.46 16.33 -7.52
N PRO A 41 6.32 16.18 -6.18
CA PRO A 41 7.06 17.03 -5.24
C PRO A 41 8.59 16.86 -5.35
N ILE A 42 9.09 15.65 -5.63
CA ILE A 42 10.52 15.42 -5.88
C ILE A 42 10.99 16.21 -7.12
N ARG A 43 10.23 16.17 -8.22
CA ARG A 43 10.56 16.91 -9.45
C ARG A 43 10.46 18.43 -9.29
N ASP A 44 9.59 18.89 -8.39
CA ASP A 44 9.44 20.30 -8.04
C ASP A 44 10.55 20.79 -7.08
N GLY A 45 11.48 19.92 -6.69
CA GLY A 45 12.63 20.27 -5.85
C GLY A 45 12.30 20.35 -4.36
N ALA A 46 11.29 19.60 -3.89
CA ALA A 46 11.01 19.49 -2.46
C ALA A 46 12.23 18.99 -1.66
N THR A 47 12.32 19.42 -0.41
CA THR A 47 13.38 19.00 0.50
C THR A 47 13.15 17.57 1.01
N ASP A 48 14.22 16.89 1.42
CA ASP A 48 14.14 15.56 2.04
C ASP A 48 13.22 15.53 3.26
N ASP A 49 13.24 16.60 4.08
CA ASP A 49 12.35 16.73 5.23
C ASP A 49 10.88 16.75 4.80
N HIS A 50 10.55 17.50 3.75
CA HIS A 50 9.18 17.56 3.22
C HIS A 50 8.71 16.20 2.70
N ILE A 51 9.55 15.50 1.93
CA ILE A 51 9.24 14.16 1.44
C ILE A 51 9.08 13.17 2.61
N THR A 52 9.94 13.28 3.62
CA THR A 52 9.88 12.45 4.83
C THR A 52 8.57 12.66 5.59
N ASP A 53 8.12 13.90 5.72
CA ASP A 53 6.86 14.24 6.38
C ASP A 53 5.66 13.70 5.59
N LEU A 54 5.63 13.85 4.26
CA LEU A 54 4.59 13.28 3.40
C LEU A 54 4.48 11.75 3.59
N ILE A 55 5.61 11.05 3.60
CA ILE A 55 5.65 9.59 3.80
C ILE A 55 5.15 9.24 5.22
N ARG A 56 5.61 9.96 6.25
CA ARG A 56 5.26 9.71 7.64
C ARG A 56 3.77 9.92 7.89
N GLU A 57 3.21 11.02 7.40
CA GLU A 57 1.78 11.32 7.51
C GLU A 57 0.93 10.26 6.83
N HIS A 58 1.30 9.87 5.60
CA HIS A 58 0.58 8.84 4.87
C HIS A 58 0.65 7.47 5.55
N TRP A 59 1.83 7.11 6.09
CA TRP A 59 2.00 5.87 6.84
C TRP A 59 1.21 5.85 8.13
N ASN A 60 1.18 6.95 8.89
CA ASN A 60 0.40 7.05 10.13
C ASN A 60 -1.12 7.02 9.88
N ALA A 61 -1.56 7.48 8.72
CA ALA A 61 -2.96 7.41 8.30
C ALA A 61 -3.38 6.03 7.74
N ARG A 62 -2.43 5.10 7.54
CA ARG A 62 -2.66 3.79 6.95
C ARG A 62 -3.69 2.99 7.74
N LYS A 63 -4.70 2.49 7.03
CA LYS A 63 -5.74 1.59 7.56
C LYS A 63 -5.93 0.34 6.71
N ASP A 64 -5.00 0.09 5.80
CA ASP A 64 -5.13 -0.99 4.84
C ASP A 64 -4.97 -2.37 5.49
N ARG A 65 -6.02 -3.18 5.33
CA ARG A 65 -6.07 -4.57 5.79
C ARG A 65 -6.95 -5.42 4.89
N TYR A 66 -6.68 -5.34 3.58
CA TYR A 66 -7.51 -5.94 2.54
C TYR A 66 -7.81 -7.43 2.77
N SER A 67 -6.79 -8.24 3.08
CA SER A 67 -6.99 -9.68 3.24
C SER A 67 -7.84 -10.02 4.47
N GLU A 68 -7.74 -9.24 5.55
CA GLU A 68 -8.60 -9.38 6.74
C GLU A 68 -10.04 -8.91 6.46
N GLU A 69 -10.20 -7.76 5.80
CA GLU A 69 -11.52 -7.23 5.42
C GLU A 69 -12.28 -8.21 4.51
N ARG A 70 -11.57 -8.83 3.57
CA ARG A 70 -12.12 -9.87 2.69
C ARG A 70 -12.50 -11.14 3.46
N ALA A 71 -11.77 -11.50 4.52
CA ALA A 71 -12.11 -12.65 5.35
C ALA A 71 -13.37 -12.40 6.21
N LEU A 72 -13.60 -11.14 6.63
CA LEU A 72 -14.74 -10.74 7.47
C LEU A 72 -16.03 -10.49 6.67
N HIS A 73 -15.95 -10.09 5.40
CA HIS A 73 -17.11 -9.73 4.60
C HIS A 73 -17.16 -10.48 3.26
N SER A 74 -18.31 -11.12 2.99
CA SER A 74 -18.66 -11.60 1.65
C SER A 74 -18.83 -10.42 0.70
N THR A 75 -17.84 -10.22 -0.18
CA THR A 75 -17.93 -9.51 -1.47
C THR A 75 -18.49 -8.09 -1.47
N LYS A 76 -17.66 -7.11 -1.08
CA LYS A 76 -17.61 -5.85 -1.84
C LYS A 76 -16.24 -5.79 -2.50
N GLU A 77 -16.21 -5.97 -3.82
CA GLU A 77 -15.00 -5.75 -4.60
C GLU A 77 -14.65 -4.26 -4.52
N LYS A 78 -13.64 -3.92 -3.72
CA LYS A 78 -12.95 -2.64 -3.87
C LYS A 78 -12.15 -2.73 -5.17
N GLU A 79 -12.12 -1.65 -5.95
CA GLU A 79 -11.20 -1.52 -7.08
C GLU A 79 -9.79 -1.87 -6.62
N LYS A 80 -9.10 -2.71 -7.39
CA LYS A 80 -7.74 -3.17 -7.09
C LYS A 80 -6.80 -2.58 -8.12
N VAL A 81 -5.62 -2.20 -7.66
CA VAL A 81 -4.49 -1.95 -8.55
C VAL A 81 -3.90 -3.29 -9.01
N GLU A 82 -3.46 -3.31 -10.26
CA GLU A 82 -2.76 -4.46 -10.82
C GLU A 82 -1.37 -4.63 -10.20
N MET A 83 -1.02 -5.87 -9.84
CA MET A 83 0.25 -6.22 -9.20
C MET A 83 1.47 -5.87 -10.09
N SER A 84 1.27 -5.86 -11.41
CA SER A 84 2.30 -5.45 -12.38
C SER A 84 2.70 -3.98 -12.24
N TYR A 85 1.83 -3.14 -11.69
CA TYR A 85 2.03 -1.70 -11.58
C TYR A 85 2.75 -1.27 -10.29
N ILE A 86 2.58 -2.01 -9.19
CA ILE A 86 3.18 -1.68 -7.88
C ILE A 86 4.39 -2.53 -7.49
N GLY A 87 4.83 -3.43 -8.39
CA GLY A 87 5.88 -4.40 -8.12
C GLY A 87 5.39 -5.54 -7.22
N GLY A 88 5.56 -6.78 -7.71
CA GLY A 88 5.14 -8.01 -7.01
C GLY A 88 5.68 -8.12 -5.60
#